data_AF-A0A178X5W3-F1
#
_entry.id   AF-A0A178X5W3-F1
#
_cell.length_a   1.000
_cell.length_b   1.000
_cell.length_c   1.000
_cell.angle_alpha   90.00
_cell.angle_beta   90.00
_cell.angle_gamma   90.00
#
_symmetry.space_group_name_H-M   'P 1'
#
loop_
_entity.id
_entity.type
_entity.pdbx_description
1 polymer ?
#
loop_
_entity_poly.entity_id
_entity_poly.type
_entity_poly.pdbx_seq_one_letter_code
_entity_poly.pdbx_strand_id
1 'polypeptide(L)'
;MTLTSTGRPGGLWRHRGRPPQALCGVGFAAQGWGRSEPYSRSEAAADPEWAWVFEGVDEDPIGAYGEVMGGAAGDEIDRVDRALGTPPQAVILASSRGHSNFYQRAIEEIPMNLPEHGGGEQDPEVHADIVYFRTPGGGEVFSTGSIAWSGALLHNKTDNGVSRMTENIVRAFVARRSG
;
A
#
# COMPACT_ATOMS: atom_id res chain seq x y z
N MET A 1 -4.42 9.40 -26.54
CA MET A 1 -3.01 9.64 -26.91
C MET A 1 -2.41 8.36 -27.46
N THR A 2 -1.86 8.39 -28.68
CA THR A 2 -1.21 7.24 -29.33
C THR A 2 0.30 7.40 -29.25
N LEU A 3 1.01 6.34 -28.87
CA LEU A 3 2.47 6.36 -28.74
C LEU A 3 3.13 6.20 -30.12
N THR A 4 4.02 7.11 -30.51
CA THR A 4 4.73 7.06 -31.81
C THR A 4 5.60 5.81 -31.96
N SER A 5 6.19 5.32 -30.86
CA SER A 5 7.10 4.17 -30.87
C SER A 5 6.42 2.83 -31.17
N THR A 6 5.12 2.70 -30.89
CA THR A 6 4.41 1.41 -30.97
C THR A 6 3.11 1.46 -31.76
N GLY A 7 2.60 2.66 -32.07
CA GLY A 7 1.29 2.87 -32.68
C GLY A 7 0.11 2.49 -31.75
N ARG A 8 0.36 2.16 -30.47
CA ARG A 8 -0.68 1.74 -29.53
C ARG A 8 -1.18 2.92 -28.68
N PRO A 9 -2.43 2.87 -28.19
CA PRO A 9 -2.91 3.82 -27.19
C PRO A 9 -2.06 3.77 -25.91
N GLY A 10 -1.57 4.93 -25.47
CA GLY A 10 -0.90 5.09 -24.16
C GLY A 10 -1.88 5.49 -23.05
N GLY A 11 -1.34 6.16 -22.03
CA GLY A 11 -2.10 6.64 -20.88
C GLY A 11 -2.11 5.65 -19.71
N LEU A 12 -3.08 5.83 -18.81
CA LEU A 12 -3.16 5.08 -17.56
C LEU A 12 -3.48 3.61 -17.79
N TRP A 13 -2.87 2.76 -16.97
CA TRP A 13 -3.04 1.33 -17.03
C TRP A 13 -4.49 0.88 -16.74
N ARG A 14 -5.18 1.52 -15.78
CA ARG A 14 -6.60 1.27 -15.49
C ARG A 14 -7.51 1.49 -16.69
N HIS A 15 -7.27 2.56 -17.48
CA HIS A 15 -8.02 2.85 -18.70
C HIS A 15 -7.68 1.92 -19.88
N ARG A 16 -6.73 1.01 -19.68
CA ARG A 16 -6.33 -0.03 -20.62
C ARG A 16 -6.76 -1.42 -20.14
N GLY A 17 -7.64 -1.50 -19.13
CA GLY A 17 -8.08 -2.76 -18.54
C GLY A 17 -6.99 -3.49 -17.75
N ARG A 18 -5.96 -2.76 -17.29
CA ARG A 18 -4.82 -3.30 -16.56
C ARG A 18 -4.58 -2.54 -15.23
N PRO A 19 -5.61 -2.28 -14.41
CA PRO A 19 -5.43 -1.55 -13.15
C PRO A 19 -4.36 -2.21 -12.26
N PRO A 20 -3.52 -1.44 -11.55
CA PRO A 20 -2.49 -1.99 -10.66
C PRO A 20 -3.05 -2.95 -9.61
N GLN A 21 -4.27 -2.73 -9.12
CA GLN A 21 -4.98 -3.58 -8.18
C GLN A 21 -5.03 -5.05 -8.61
N ALA A 22 -5.24 -5.31 -9.90
CA ALA A 22 -5.30 -6.67 -10.45
C ALA A 22 -3.95 -7.39 -10.47
N LEU A 23 -2.84 -6.64 -10.41
CA LEU A 23 -1.47 -7.18 -10.44
C LEU A 23 -0.83 -7.20 -9.05
N CYS A 24 -0.92 -6.08 -8.33
CA CYS A 24 -0.22 -5.81 -7.08
C CYS A 24 -1.14 -5.83 -5.86
N GLY A 25 -2.45 -6.01 -6.04
CA GLY A 25 -3.44 -6.01 -4.94
C GLY A 25 -3.81 -4.61 -4.42
N VAL A 26 -3.04 -3.59 -4.74
CA VAL A 26 -3.33 -2.18 -4.46
C VAL A 26 -3.08 -1.34 -5.71
N GLY A 27 -3.63 -0.13 -5.74
CA GLY A 27 -3.28 0.85 -6.77
C GLY A 27 -3.52 2.29 -6.32
N PHE A 28 -2.94 3.21 -7.09
CA PHE A 28 -2.85 4.63 -6.79
C PHE A 28 -4.18 5.24 -6.36
N ALA A 29 -4.20 5.73 -5.12
CA ALA A 29 -5.39 6.24 -4.45
C ALA A 29 -5.31 7.75 -4.22
N ALA A 30 -4.19 8.20 -3.67
CA ALA A 30 -3.99 9.58 -3.26
C ALA A 30 -2.50 9.93 -3.21
N GLN A 31 -2.22 11.22 -3.14
CA GLN A 31 -0.87 11.76 -2.94
C GLN A 31 -0.90 13.05 -2.14
N GLY A 32 0.21 13.41 -1.51
CA GLY A 32 0.32 14.64 -0.75
C GLY A 32 1.67 14.82 -0.06
N TRP A 33 1.98 16.07 0.30
CA TRP A 33 3.22 16.45 0.98
C TRP A 33 2.99 16.93 2.43
N GLY A 34 2.02 16.30 3.10
CA GLY A 34 1.87 16.39 4.56
C GLY A 34 2.74 15.36 5.28
N ARG A 35 2.62 15.30 6.61
CA ARG A 35 3.29 14.25 7.40
C ARG A 35 2.86 12.87 6.88
N SER A 36 3.83 11.96 6.74
CA SER A 36 3.55 10.55 6.48
C SER A 36 3.02 9.90 7.75
N GLU A 37 2.03 9.02 7.63
CA GLU A 37 1.34 8.40 8.76
C GLU A 37 1.75 6.93 8.96
N PRO A 38 1.55 6.36 10.16
CA PRO A 38 1.84 4.94 10.41
C PRO A 38 0.68 4.03 9.97
N TYR A 39 0.92 2.72 9.95
CA TYR A 39 -0.07 1.70 9.61
C TYR A 39 -0.64 1.05 10.87
N SER A 40 -1.97 1.03 11.00
CA SER A 40 -2.66 0.25 12.05
C SER A 40 -3.02 -1.12 11.51
N ARG A 41 -2.81 -2.18 12.29
CA ARG A 41 -3.15 -3.55 11.89
C ARG A 41 -4.64 -3.69 11.62
N SER A 42 -5.00 -4.48 10.61
CA SER A 42 -6.39 -4.83 10.36
C SER A 42 -6.86 -5.91 11.34
N GLU A 43 -8.17 -6.09 11.47
CA GLU A 43 -8.72 -7.23 12.22
C GLU A 43 -8.33 -8.58 11.59
N ALA A 44 -8.22 -8.64 10.26
CA ALA A 44 -7.82 -9.86 9.56
C ALA A 44 -6.39 -10.30 9.90
N ALA A 45 -5.50 -9.35 10.23
CA ALA A 45 -4.14 -9.64 10.66
C ALA A 45 -4.04 -10.35 12.03
N ALA A 46 -5.15 -10.45 12.78
CA ALA A 46 -5.21 -11.22 14.02
C ALA A 46 -5.32 -12.74 13.79
N ASP A 47 -5.62 -13.20 12.57
CA ASP A 47 -5.63 -14.63 12.25
C ASP A 47 -4.22 -15.21 12.43
N PRO A 48 -4.06 -16.34 13.17
CA PRO A 48 -2.77 -17.00 13.35
C PRO A 48 -2.03 -17.33 12.03
N GLU A 49 -2.72 -17.44 10.89
CA GLU A 49 -2.09 -17.63 9.59
C GLU A 49 -1.14 -16.47 9.21
N TRP A 50 -1.35 -15.28 9.76
CA TRP A 50 -0.55 -14.07 9.49
C TRP A 50 0.51 -13.80 10.55
N ALA A 51 0.57 -14.58 11.63
CA ALA A 51 1.49 -14.35 12.75
C ALA A 51 2.97 -14.22 12.30
N TRP A 52 3.37 -15.00 11.29
CA TRP A 52 4.72 -14.97 10.73
C TRP A 52 5.07 -13.62 10.06
N VAL A 53 4.10 -12.87 9.56
CA VAL A 53 4.34 -11.54 8.96
C VAL A 53 4.77 -10.54 10.03
N PHE A 54 4.19 -10.69 11.23
CA PHE A 54 4.38 -9.77 12.35
C PHE A 54 5.39 -10.30 13.40
N GLU A 55 6.14 -11.36 13.11
CA GLU A 55 7.15 -11.88 14.02
C GLU A 55 8.22 -10.80 14.31
N GLY A 56 8.38 -10.44 15.59
CA GLY A 56 9.29 -9.36 16.02
C GLY A 56 8.84 -7.95 15.63
N VAL A 57 7.60 -7.76 15.16
CA VAL A 57 6.98 -6.45 14.97
C VAL A 57 6.17 -6.16 16.24
N ASP A 58 6.80 -5.50 17.22
CA ASP A 58 6.17 -5.24 18.53
C ASP A 58 5.35 -3.94 18.55
N GLU A 59 5.51 -3.09 17.56
CA GLU A 59 4.81 -1.81 17.44
C GLU A 59 3.43 -1.93 16.77
N ASP A 60 2.50 -1.14 17.28
CA ASP A 60 1.20 -0.86 16.68
C ASP A 60 0.79 0.55 17.15
N PRO A 61 0.71 1.56 16.25
CA PRO A 61 0.82 1.45 14.80
C PRO A 61 2.28 1.31 14.31
N ILE A 62 2.46 0.68 13.16
CA ILE A 62 3.75 0.34 12.54
C ILE A 62 4.26 1.52 11.71
N GLY A 63 5.52 1.91 11.90
CA GLY A 63 6.14 2.91 11.02
C GLY A 63 5.77 4.36 11.33
N ALA A 64 5.63 4.73 12.60
CA ALA A 64 5.48 6.13 13.05
C ALA A 64 6.83 6.90 13.03
N TYR A 65 7.66 6.59 12.04
CA TYR A 65 9.01 7.10 11.83
C TYR A 65 9.38 6.94 10.35
N GLY A 66 10.36 7.70 9.89
CA GLY A 66 10.94 7.58 8.56
C GLY A 66 11.51 8.89 8.05
N GLU A 67 12.47 8.81 7.15
CA GLU A 67 13.13 9.99 6.55
C GLU A 67 12.20 10.73 5.57
N VAL A 68 11.20 10.05 5.03
CA VAL A 68 10.21 10.63 4.11
C VAL A 68 9.02 11.15 4.92
N MET A 69 9.08 12.44 5.25
CA MET A 69 8.01 13.18 5.95
C MET A 69 7.57 12.57 7.30
N GLY A 70 8.44 11.80 7.95
CA GLY A 70 8.30 11.38 9.35
C GLY A 70 7.55 10.07 9.61
N GLY A 71 7.17 9.31 8.60
CA GLY A 71 6.37 8.09 8.74
C GLY A 71 6.46 7.15 7.54
N ALA A 72 5.84 5.97 7.63
CA ALA A 72 5.95 4.92 6.62
C ALA A 72 4.89 4.98 5.51
N ALA A 73 3.76 5.68 5.70
CA ALA A 73 2.71 5.85 4.68
C ALA A 73 2.64 7.30 4.20
N GLY A 74 3.03 7.59 2.97
CA GLY A 74 2.98 8.96 2.46
C GLY A 74 3.69 9.18 1.13
N ASP A 75 3.72 10.45 0.71
CA ASP A 75 4.07 10.94 -0.62
C ASP A 75 3.04 10.49 -1.67
N GLU A 76 3.06 9.23 -2.06
CA GLU A 76 2.01 8.57 -2.84
C GLU A 76 1.51 7.34 -2.08
N ILE A 77 0.19 7.15 -2.05
CA ILE A 77 -0.47 6.05 -1.36
C ILE A 77 -1.41 5.27 -2.28
N ASP A 78 -1.33 3.94 -2.17
CA ASP A 78 -2.12 2.98 -2.93
C ASP A 78 -3.02 2.18 -1.97
N ARG A 79 -4.25 1.89 -2.41
CA ARG A 79 -5.23 1.15 -1.61
C ARG A 79 -5.84 -0.02 -2.35
N VAL A 80 -6.46 -0.92 -1.60
CA VAL A 80 -7.29 -2.00 -2.15
C VAL A 80 -8.52 -1.42 -2.82
N ASP A 81 -8.80 -1.88 -4.03
CA ASP A 81 -10.10 -1.70 -4.65
C ASP A 81 -10.51 -2.99 -5.39
N ARG A 82 -11.60 -3.60 -4.92
CA ARG A 82 -12.15 -4.85 -5.47
C ARG A 82 -12.84 -4.62 -6.82
N ALA A 83 -13.44 -3.45 -7.02
CA ALA A 83 -14.05 -3.08 -8.30
C ALA A 83 -12.97 -2.88 -9.38
N LEU A 84 -11.77 -2.49 -8.98
CA LEU A 84 -10.58 -2.42 -9.87
C LEU A 84 -9.78 -3.73 -9.92
N GLY A 85 -10.28 -4.82 -9.36
CA GLY A 85 -9.74 -6.15 -9.60
C GLY A 85 -8.76 -6.67 -8.56
N THR A 86 -8.68 -6.07 -7.37
CA THR A 86 -7.90 -6.66 -6.27
C THR A 86 -8.34 -8.12 -6.01
N PRO A 87 -7.45 -9.13 -6.12
CA PRO A 87 -7.81 -10.54 -6.10
C PRO A 87 -8.58 -10.94 -4.83
N PRO A 88 -9.76 -11.60 -4.89
CA PRO A 88 -10.64 -11.81 -3.73
C PRO A 88 -9.97 -12.39 -2.48
N GLN A 89 -8.96 -13.25 -2.66
CA GLN A 89 -8.17 -13.87 -1.59
C GLN A 89 -7.12 -12.95 -0.96
N ALA A 90 -6.99 -11.70 -1.42
CA ALA A 90 -6.05 -10.75 -0.86
C ALA A 90 -6.50 -10.27 0.51
N VAL A 91 -5.56 -10.25 1.45
CA VAL A 91 -5.79 -9.82 2.83
C VAL A 91 -5.12 -8.47 3.02
N ILE A 92 -5.90 -7.51 3.53
CA ILE A 92 -5.38 -6.25 4.04
C ILE A 92 -4.80 -6.55 5.42
N LEU A 93 -3.49 -6.42 5.58
CA LEU A 93 -2.78 -6.69 6.82
C LEU A 93 -2.77 -5.47 7.75
N ALA A 94 -2.67 -4.28 7.16
CA ALA A 94 -2.68 -3.01 7.89
C ALA A 94 -3.08 -1.88 6.94
N SER A 95 -3.61 -0.79 7.49
CA SER A 95 -3.96 0.41 6.73
C SER A 95 -3.44 1.65 7.46
N SER A 96 -2.95 2.64 6.70
CA SER A 96 -2.62 3.95 7.29
C SER A 96 -3.86 4.77 7.60
N ARG A 97 -3.75 5.69 8.56
CA ARG A 97 -4.86 6.56 8.99
C ARG A 97 -4.33 7.92 9.43
N GLY A 98 -5.18 8.93 9.38
CA GLY A 98 -4.87 10.26 9.92
C GLY A 98 -4.10 11.18 8.98
N HIS A 99 -4.15 10.93 7.67
CA HIS A 99 -3.53 11.80 6.68
C HIS A 99 -4.13 13.20 6.75
N SER A 100 -3.29 14.22 6.65
CA SER A 100 -3.75 15.62 6.63
C SER A 100 -4.49 15.96 5.32
N ASN A 101 -5.14 17.13 5.28
CA ASN A 101 -5.74 17.66 4.06
C ASN A 101 -4.75 18.03 2.94
N PHE A 102 -3.45 17.92 3.17
CA PHE A 102 -2.45 17.96 2.09
C PHE A 102 -2.45 16.70 1.23
N TYR A 103 -3.02 15.60 1.71
CA TYR A 103 -3.27 14.41 0.91
C TYR A 103 -4.62 14.50 0.23
N GLN A 104 -4.60 14.27 -1.08
CA GLN A 104 -5.73 14.41 -1.97
C GLN A 104 -5.84 13.17 -2.85
N ARG A 105 -7.08 12.75 -3.12
CA ARG A 105 -7.33 11.65 -4.04
C ARG A 105 -6.75 11.96 -5.42
N ALA A 106 -6.24 10.93 -6.07
CA ALA A 106 -5.92 11.00 -7.48
C ALA A 106 -7.17 11.42 -8.27
N ILE A 107 -7.01 12.22 -9.32
CA ILE A 107 -8.17 12.76 -10.05
C ILE A 107 -9.05 11.66 -10.64
N GLU A 108 -8.45 10.52 -11.00
CA GLU A 108 -9.16 9.36 -11.53
C GLU A 108 -10.01 8.63 -10.49
N GLU A 109 -9.76 8.89 -9.21
CA GLU A 109 -10.54 8.35 -8.09
C GLU A 109 -11.77 9.22 -7.78
N ILE A 110 -11.88 10.41 -8.36
CA ILE A 110 -12.98 11.34 -8.08
C ILE A 110 -14.06 11.18 -9.17
N PRO A 111 -15.21 10.54 -8.87
CA PRO A 111 -16.27 10.34 -9.87
C PRO A 111 -16.99 11.64 -10.21
N MET A 112 -17.09 12.56 -9.26
CA MET A 112 -17.69 13.87 -9.41
C MET A 112 -17.07 14.83 -8.40
N ASN A 113 -16.66 16.01 -8.86
CA ASN A 113 -16.14 17.05 -7.98
C ASN A 113 -17.31 17.67 -7.20
N LEU A 114 -17.23 17.60 -5.87
CA LEU A 114 -18.16 18.24 -4.96
C LEU A 114 -17.43 19.33 -4.16
N PRO A 115 -18.11 20.45 -3.82
CA PRO A 115 -17.59 21.38 -2.83
C PRO A 115 -17.28 20.63 -1.52
N GLU A 116 -16.26 21.08 -0.80
CA GLU A 116 -15.90 20.54 0.52
C GLU A 116 -15.57 19.04 0.53
N HIS A 117 -15.07 18.47 -0.57
CA HIS A 117 -14.58 17.09 -0.57
C HIS A 117 -13.42 16.84 0.42
N GLY A 118 -12.81 17.91 0.95
CA GLY A 118 -11.78 17.84 1.97
C GLY A 118 -10.48 17.21 1.46
N GLY A 119 -9.75 16.56 2.36
CA GLY A 119 -8.62 15.70 2.03
C GLY A 119 -8.55 14.54 3.01
N GLY A 120 -7.33 14.09 3.34
CA GLY A 120 -7.15 12.95 4.23
C GLY A 120 -7.84 13.02 5.60
N GLU A 121 -8.16 14.22 6.11
CA GLU A 121 -8.84 14.35 7.40
C GLU A 121 -10.34 14.03 7.32
N GLN A 122 -10.95 14.13 6.12
CA GLN A 122 -12.38 13.92 5.91
C GLN A 122 -12.67 12.71 5.01
N ASP A 123 -11.78 12.39 4.08
CA ASP A 123 -11.98 11.33 3.10
C ASP A 123 -11.31 10.04 3.56
N PRO A 124 -12.08 9.01 3.98
CA PRO A 124 -11.53 7.74 4.43
C PRO A 124 -10.88 6.93 3.30
N GLU A 125 -11.05 7.31 2.03
CA GLU A 125 -10.38 6.68 0.88
C GLU A 125 -8.96 7.19 0.64
N VAL A 126 -8.52 8.18 1.43
CA VAL A 126 -7.14 8.69 1.43
C VAL A 126 -6.34 7.91 2.46
N HIS A 127 -5.94 6.70 2.08
CA HIS A 127 -5.08 5.83 2.88
C HIS A 127 -4.24 4.89 2.00
N ALA A 128 -3.25 4.28 2.64
CA ALA A 128 -2.44 3.19 2.07
C ALA A 128 -2.85 1.86 2.71
N ASP A 129 -2.89 0.79 1.93
CA ASP A 129 -3.09 -0.57 2.43
C ASP A 129 -1.83 -1.42 2.26
N ILE A 130 -1.44 -2.13 3.32
CA ILE A 130 -0.50 -3.25 3.26
C ILE A 130 -1.30 -4.50 2.94
N VAL A 131 -0.96 -5.17 1.84
CA VAL A 131 -1.72 -6.31 1.32
C VAL A 131 -0.81 -7.50 1.06
N TYR A 132 -1.36 -8.68 1.30
CA TYR A 132 -0.76 -9.94 0.91
C TYR A 132 -1.75 -10.84 0.16
N PHE A 133 -1.28 -11.56 -0.86
CA PHE A 133 -2.04 -12.66 -1.46
C PHE A 133 -1.17 -13.70 -2.16
N ARG A 134 -1.71 -14.91 -2.30
CA ARG A 134 -1.18 -15.94 -3.19
C ARG A 134 -1.87 -15.93 -4.54
N THR A 135 -1.08 -16.14 -5.58
CA THR A 135 -1.55 -16.29 -6.96
C THR A 135 -1.86 -17.75 -7.27
N PRO A 136 -2.75 -18.04 -8.25
CA PRO A 136 -3.04 -19.41 -8.66
C PRO A 136 -1.82 -20.19 -9.16
N GLY A 137 -0.81 -19.49 -9.70
CA GLY A 137 0.45 -20.09 -10.18
C GLY A 137 1.48 -20.38 -9.07
N GLY A 138 1.09 -20.28 -7.80
CA GLY A 138 1.98 -20.51 -6.65
C GLY A 138 2.89 -19.34 -6.29
N GLY A 139 2.86 -18.24 -7.04
CA GLY A 139 3.52 -16.99 -6.67
C GLY A 139 2.81 -16.28 -5.51
N GLU A 140 3.50 -15.37 -4.84
CA GLU A 140 3.00 -14.60 -3.71
C GLU A 140 3.30 -13.12 -3.94
N VAL A 141 2.39 -12.25 -3.50
CA VAL A 141 2.49 -10.80 -3.67
C VAL A 141 2.31 -10.13 -2.33
N PHE A 142 3.23 -9.22 -2.01
CA PHE A 142 3.17 -8.33 -0.87
C PHE A 142 3.34 -6.89 -1.35
N SER A 143 2.44 -6.01 -0.94
CA SER A 143 2.44 -4.60 -1.31
C SER A 143 2.25 -3.74 -0.06
N THR A 144 3.01 -2.66 0.07
CA THR A 144 2.93 -1.74 1.21
C THR A 144 2.08 -0.51 0.91
N GLY A 145 1.92 -0.19 -0.38
CA GLY A 145 1.08 0.89 -0.87
C GLY A 145 1.57 2.29 -0.50
N SER A 146 2.88 2.49 -0.32
CA SER A 146 3.45 3.79 0.03
C SER A 146 4.86 3.96 -0.51
N ILE A 147 5.15 5.14 -1.07
CA ILE A 147 6.53 5.55 -1.40
C ILE A 147 7.37 5.68 -0.12
N ALA A 148 6.82 6.30 0.93
CA ALA A 148 7.51 6.57 2.18
C ALA A 148 7.96 5.31 2.95
N TRP A 149 7.43 4.12 2.62
CA TRP A 149 7.80 2.86 3.26
C TRP A 149 9.32 2.63 3.23
N SER A 150 9.93 2.89 2.08
CA SER A 150 11.37 2.74 1.89
C SER A 150 12.19 3.68 2.78
N GLY A 151 11.68 4.88 3.05
CA GLY A 151 12.29 5.87 3.94
C GLY A 151 12.25 5.48 5.42
N ALA A 152 11.41 4.53 5.80
CA ALA A 152 11.32 4.02 7.17
C ALA A 152 12.23 2.80 7.43
N LEU A 153 12.71 2.10 6.39
CA LEU A 153 13.51 0.87 6.51
C LEU A 153 14.83 1.01 7.27
N LEU A 154 15.48 2.18 7.22
CA LEU A 154 16.80 2.37 7.85
C LEU A 154 16.71 3.06 9.21
N HIS A 155 15.50 3.38 9.67
CA HIS A 155 15.28 3.99 10.97
C HIS A 155 15.84 3.11 12.09
N ASN A 156 16.38 3.74 13.14
CA ASN A 156 16.94 3.06 14.31
C ASN A 156 17.89 1.88 13.95
N LYS A 157 18.77 2.08 12.95
CA LYS A 157 19.70 1.04 12.47
C LYS A 157 18.99 -0.27 12.08
N THR A 158 17.83 -0.18 11.42
CA THR A 158 16.97 -1.31 11.00
C THR A 158 16.27 -2.07 12.13
N ASP A 159 16.37 -1.60 13.37
CA ASP A 159 15.65 -2.18 14.50
C ASP A 159 14.29 -1.49 14.68
N ASN A 160 13.36 -1.84 13.80
CA ASN A 160 12.03 -1.23 13.70
C ASN A 160 11.03 -2.17 12.99
N GLY A 161 9.73 -1.96 13.18
CA GLY A 161 8.68 -2.84 12.64
C GLY A 161 8.61 -2.91 11.11
N VAL A 162 8.89 -1.81 10.40
CA VAL A 162 8.90 -1.75 8.92
C VAL A 162 9.99 -2.68 8.37
N SER A 163 11.19 -2.64 8.94
CA SER A 163 12.31 -3.51 8.56
C SER A 163 12.02 -4.97 8.89
N ARG A 164 11.51 -5.27 10.09
CA ARG A 164 11.17 -6.63 10.53
C ARG A 164 10.09 -7.27 9.65
N MET A 165 9.01 -6.55 9.38
CA MET A 165 7.95 -7.03 8.48
C MET A 165 8.49 -7.31 7.07
N THR A 166 9.29 -6.39 6.52
CA THR A 166 9.90 -6.57 5.19
C THR A 166 10.83 -7.79 5.16
N GLU A 167 11.64 -7.97 6.21
CA GLU A 167 12.51 -9.13 6.38
C GLU A 167 11.72 -10.44 6.42
N ASN A 168 10.63 -10.50 7.21
CA ASN A 168 9.77 -11.68 7.32
C ASN A 168 9.19 -12.10 5.97
N ILE A 169 8.66 -11.13 5.20
CA ILE A 169 8.14 -11.35 3.84
C ILE A 169 9.22 -11.91 2.92
N VAL A 170 10.39 -11.27 2.86
CA VAL A 170 11.47 -11.69 1.97
C VAL A 170 11.98 -13.08 2.34
N ARG A 171 12.17 -13.36 3.64
CA ARG A 171 12.58 -14.69 4.12
C ARG A 171 11.57 -15.76 3.73
N ALA A 172 10.28 -15.50 3.90
CA ALA A 172 9.22 -16.43 3.54
C ALA A 172 9.20 -16.73 2.03
N PHE A 173 9.34 -15.71 1.18
CA PHE A 173 9.41 -15.88 -0.27
C PHE A 173 10.62 -16.72 -0.70
N VAL A 174 11.78 -16.50 -0.08
CA VAL A 174 12.98 -17.29 -0.36
C VAL A 174 12.82 -18.74 0.10
N ALA A 175 12.32 -18.96 1.32
CA ALA A 175 12.17 -20.30 1.89
C ALA A 175 11.18 -21.18 1.09
N ARG A 176 10.04 -20.60 0.66
CA ARG A 176 9.00 -21.32 -0.08
C ARG A 176 9.35 -21.59 -1.54
N ARG A 177 10.34 -20.89 -2.10
CA ARG A 177 10.89 -21.19 -3.44
C ARG A 177 11.72 -22.48 -3.47
N SER A 178 12.25 -22.89 -2.31
CA SER A 178 13.14 -24.06 -2.20
C SER A 178 12.41 -25.38 -1.91
N GLY A 179 11.07 -25.37 -1.85
CA GLY A 179 10.22 -26.57 -1.74
C GLY A 179 9.48 -26.83 -3.05
#